data_AF-A0A959E526-F1
#
_entry.id   AF-A0A959E526-F1
#
_cell.length_a   1.000
_cell.length_b   1.000
_cell.length_c   1.000
_cell.angle_alpha   90.00
_cell.angle_beta   90.00
_cell.angle_gamma   90.00
#
_symmetry.space_group_name_H-M   'P 1'
#
loop_
_entity.id
_entity.type
_entity.pdbx_description
1 polymer ?
#
loop_
_entity_poly.entity_id
_entity_poly.type
_entity_poly.pdbx_seq_one_letter_code
_entity_poly.pdbx_strand_id
1 'polypeptide(L)'
;MKNRFYLSIAILACCSFLTAQSAKWTPSEMMKYKRTGNLDVSPDGKWVAYTVSNARMDGENSDFLTQVWVVSSDGSSNHQYTFGDKSCSNPKFSPDGRFLAFSSGRGKDGKNQLYVLRLTG
;
A
#
# COMPACT_ATOMS: atom_id res chain seq x y z
N MET A 1 46.78 -29.06 39.76
CA MET A 1 46.03 -27.82 40.07
C MET A 1 46.42 -26.75 39.06
N LYS A 2 45.47 -25.90 38.64
CA LYS A 2 45.61 -24.76 37.70
C LYS A 2 45.47 -25.13 36.21
N ASN A 3 44.22 -25.10 35.72
CA ASN A 3 43.81 -24.66 34.36
C ASN A 3 42.36 -25.07 34.02
N ARG A 4 41.40 -24.76 34.90
CA ARG A 4 39.97 -24.99 34.65
C ARG A 4 39.08 -23.75 34.78
N PHE A 5 39.66 -22.56 34.97
CA PHE A 5 38.90 -21.34 35.26
C PHE A 5 38.65 -20.41 34.06
N TYR A 6 39.27 -20.65 32.90
CA TYR A 6 39.13 -19.74 31.75
C TYR A 6 37.91 -20.03 30.86
N LEU A 7 37.27 -21.20 30.99
CA LEU A 7 36.13 -21.56 30.13
C LEU A 7 34.82 -20.87 30.56
N SER A 8 34.71 -20.42 31.82
CA SER A 8 33.48 -19.81 32.35
C SER A 8 33.34 -18.32 32.03
N ILE A 9 34.44 -17.63 31.71
CA ILE A 9 34.45 -16.18 31.45
C ILE A 9 34.18 -15.87 29.96
N ALA A 10 34.45 -16.82 29.07
CA ALA A 10 34.24 -16.64 27.63
C ALA A 10 32.76 -16.63 27.21
N ILE A 11 31.87 -17.26 27.98
CA ILE A 11 30.44 -17.34 27.63
C ILE A 11 29.67 -16.09 28.09
N LEU A 12 30.15 -15.38 29.12
CA LEU A 12 29.48 -14.15 29.60
C LEU A 12 29.74 -12.91 28.72
N ALA A 13 30.79 -12.93 27.90
CA ALA A 13 31.14 -11.83 27.01
C ALA A 13 30.37 -11.82 25.68
N CYS A 14 29.55 -12.84 25.40
CA CYS A 14 28.78 -12.94 24.16
C CYS A 14 27.32 -12.49 24.29
N CYS A 15 26.94 -11.90 25.44
CA CYS A 15 25.63 -11.27 25.65
C CYS A 15 25.68 -9.73 25.51
N SER A 16 26.74 -9.21 24.90
CA SER A 16 26.91 -7.77 24.69
C SER A 16 26.04 -7.31 23.51
N PHE A 17 24.90 -6.72 23.86
CA PHE A 17 24.10 -5.83 23.02
C PHE A 17 23.40 -6.49 21.81
N LEU A 18 22.38 -7.30 22.10
CA LEU A 18 21.15 -7.18 21.30
C LEU A 18 20.58 -5.78 21.57
N THR A 19 21.09 -4.75 20.89
CA THR A 19 20.29 -3.55 20.72
C THR A 19 19.06 -4.02 19.95
N ALA A 20 17.93 -4.15 20.63
CA ALA A 20 16.65 -4.22 19.95
C ALA A 20 16.64 -3.02 19.01
N GLN A 21 16.75 -3.27 17.70
CA GLN A 21 16.62 -2.24 16.71
C GLN A 21 15.15 -1.84 16.74
N SER A 22 14.82 -0.92 17.67
CA SER A 22 13.55 -0.22 17.61
C SER A 22 13.50 0.35 16.22
N ALA A 23 12.58 -0.15 15.39
CA ALA A 23 12.30 0.45 14.11
C ALA A 23 12.00 1.91 14.41
N LYS A 24 12.97 2.79 14.15
CA LYS A 24 12.84 4.20 14.52
C LYS A 24 11.70 4.73 13.68
N TRP A 25 10.61 5.09 14.34
CA TRP A 25 9.47 5.72 13.71
C TRP A 25 9.89 7.12 13.24
N THR A 26 10.51 7.19 12.08
CA THR A 26 10.96 8.44 11.44
C THR A 26 9.97 8.86 10.37
N PRO A 27 9.96 10.15 9.98
CA PRO A 27 9.16 10.59 8.84
C PRO A 27 9.45 9.79 7.56
N SER A 28 10.72 9.47 7.31
CA SER A 28 11.13 8.66 6.15
C SER A 28 10.58 7.23 6.19
N GLU A 29 10.52 6.59 7.36
CA GLU A 29 9.89 5.27 7.50
C GLU A 29 8.37 5.37 7.33
N MET A 30 7.72 6.39 7.91
CA MET A 30 6.27 6.60 7.75
C MET A 30 5.85 6.72 6.28
N MET A 31 6.67 7.36 5.45
CA MET A 31 6.38 7.58 4.03
C MET A 31 6.44 6.29 3.18
N LYS A 32 7.09 5.23 3.66
CA LYS A 32 7.13 3.94 2.95
C LYS A 32 5.82 3.17 3.04
N TYR A 33 4.97 3.49 4.01
CA TYR A 33 3.70 2.79 4.20
C TYR A 33 2.65 3.27 3.21
N LYS A 34 1.98 2.29 2.60
CA LYS A 34 0.84 2.55 1.72
C LYS A 34 -0.38 2.90 2.57
N ARG A 35 -1.07 3.97 2.22
CA ARG A 35 -2.34 4.36 2.87
C ARG A 35 -3.51 3.84 2.05
N THR A 36 -4.45 3.16 2.70
CA THR A 36 -5.73 2.79 2.08
C THR A 36 -6.79 3.86 2.37
N GLY A 37 -7.78 3.98 1.49
CA GLY A 37 -8.78 5.05 1.55
C GLY A 37 -10.14 4.63 1.02
N ASN A 38 -10.77 5.50 0.21
CA ASN A 38 -12.12 5.29 -0.34
C ASN A 38 -12.33 3.84 -0.77
N LEU A 39 -13.48 3.27 -0.40
CA LEU A 39 -13.83 1.89 -0.73
C LEU A 39 -15.29 1.77 -1.20
N ASP A 40 -15.55 0.69 -1.91
CA ASP A 40 -16.87 0.23 -2.33
C ASP A 40 -16.86 -1.29 -2.45
N VAL A 41 -17.98 -1.93 -2.17
CA VAL A 41 -18.13 -3.39 -2.27
C VAL A 41 -18.99 -3.71 -3.49
N SER A 42 -18.62 -4.74 -4.25
CA SER A 42 -19.39 -5.16 -5.42
C SER A 42 -20.80 -5.62 -5.01
N PRO A 43 -21.81 -5.50 -5.91
CA PRO A 43 -23.18 -5.91 -5.59
C PRO A 43 -23.33 -7.37 -5.17
N ASP A 44 -22.47 -8.26 -5.67
CA ASP A 44 -22.44 -9.67 -5.31
C ASP A 44 -21.61 -9.97 -4.04
N GLY A 45 -21.00 -8.94 -3.44
CA GLY A 45 -20.18 -9.03 -2.24
C GLY A 45 -18.83 -9.73 -2.42
N LYS A 46 -18.43 -10.10 -3.64
CA LYS A 46 -17.20 -10.87 -3.89
C LYS A 46 -15.94 -10.03 -4.01
N TRP A 47 -16.09 -8.73 -4.28
CA TRP A 47 -14.99 -7.83 -4.54
C TRP A 47 -15.12 -6.54 -3.73
N VAL A 48 -13.97 -5.99 -3.34
CA VAL A 48 -13.85 -4.68 -2.70
C VAL A 48 -12.94 -3.83 -3.56
N ALA A 49 -13.45 -2.74 -4.10
CA ALA A 49 -12.65 -1.72 -4.75
C ALA A 49 -12.21 -0.71 -3.70
N TYR A 50 -10.93 -0.34 -3.70
CA TYR A 50 -10.39 0.57 -2.71
C TYR A 50 -9.22 1.38 -3.28
N THR A 51 -8.91 2.52 -2.66
CA THR A 51 -7.75 3.33 -3.08
C THR A 51 -6.51 2.99 -2.27
N VAL A 52 -5.35 3.00 -2.93
CA VAL A 52 -4.02 2.89 -2.31
C VAL A 52 -3.20 4.11 -2.69
N SER A 53 -2.77 4.87 -1.70
CA SER A 53 -1.91 6.05 -1.82
C SER A 53 -0.48 5.73 -1.40
N ASN A 54 0.48 5.99 -2.29
CA ASN A 54 1.90 5.82 -2.03
C ASN A 54 2.61 7.17 -2.15
N ALA A 55 3.60 7.43 -1.29
CA ALA A 55 4.48 8.58 -1.49
C ALA A 55 5.32 8.37 -2.75
N ARG A 56 5.40 9.40 -3.58
CA ARG A 56 6.24 9.44 -4.78
C ARG A 56 7.25 10.58 -4.58
N MET A 57 8.51 10.18 -4.44
CA MET A 57 9.63 11.04 -4.04
C MET A 57 10.83 10.84 -5.00
N ASP A 58 10.54 10.65 -6.29
CA ASP A 58 11.52 10.38 -7.34
C ASP A 58 11.68 11.57 -8.29
N GLY A 59 12.92 11.96 -8.55
CA GLY A 59 13.23 13.11 -9.42
C GLY A 59 12.56 14.39 -8.93
N GLU A 60 11.69 14.96 -9.77
CA GLU A 60 10.92 16.18 -9.50
C GLU A 60 9.60 15.92 -8.74
N ASN A 61 9.23 14.66 -8.48
CA ASN A 61 7.98 14.35 -7.79
C ASN A 61 8.17 14.45 -6.28
N SER A 62 7.24 15.17 -5.63
CA SER A 62 7.11 15.25 -4.17
C SER A 62 5.63 15.27 -3.81
N ASP A 63 4.95 14.15 -4.05
CA ASP A 63 3.50 14.03 -3.92
C ASP A 63 3.05 12.64 -3.47
N PHE A 64 1.73 12.45 -3.37
CA PHE A 64 1.11 11.14 -3.16
C PHE A 64 0.33 10.74 -4.39
N LEU A 65 0.67 9.58 -4.95
CA LEU A 65 -0.05 8.99 -6.07
C LEU A 65 -1.05 7.97 -5.54
N THR A 66 -2.33 8.22 -5.79
CA THR A 66 -3.44 7.34 -5.38
C THR A 66 -3.97 6.57 -6.57
N GLN A 67 -4.05 5.25 -6.45
CA GLN A 67 -4.59 4.38 -7.50
C GLN A 67 -5.68 3.48 -6.93
N VAL A 68 -6.60 3.05 -7.79
CA VAL A 68 -7.67 2.13 -7.44
C VAL A 68 -7.18 0.69 -7.58
N TRP A 69 -7.46 -0.09 -6.55
CA TRP A 69 -7.20 -1.52 -6.42
C TRP A 69 -8.53 -2.24 -6.22
N VAL A 70 -8.56 -3.51 -6.58
CA VAL A 70 -9.70 -4.40 -6.33
C VAL A 70 -9.17 -5.69 -5.74
N VAL A 71 -9.71 -6.03 -4.56
CA VAL A 71 -9.37 -7.23 -3.80
C VAL A 71 -10.60 -8.13 -3.69
N SER A 72 -10.42 -9.44 -3.73
CA SER A 72 -11.50 -10.38 -3.40
C SER A 72 -11.86 -10.25 -1.92
N SER A 73 -13.12 -10.47 -1.57
CA SER A 73 -13.59 -10.30 -0.19
C SER A 73 -12.94 -11.28 0.81
N ASP A 74 -12.40 -12.39 0.32
CA ASP A 74 -11.60 -13.35 1.10
C ASP A 74 -10.09 -13.03 1.13
N GLY A 75 -9.64 -12.00 0.42
CA GLY A 75 -8.25 -11.58 0.32
C GLY A 75 -7.35 -12.45 -0.57
N SER A 76 -7.89 -13.49 -1.22
CA SER A 76 -7.11 -14.41 -2.06
C SER A 76 -6.55 -13.77 -3.35
N SER A 77 -7.17 -12.70 -3.83
CA SER A 77 -6.80 -12.00 -5.06
C SER A 77 -6.78 -10.50 -4.84
N ASN A 78 -5.72 -9.81 -5.28
CA ASN A 78 -5.62 -8.35 -5.15
C ASN A 78 -4.89 -7.74 -6.34
N HIS A 79 -5.56 -6.84 -7.07
CA HIS A 79 -5.07 -6.29 -8.32
C HIS A 79 -5.21 -4.77 -8.38
N GLN A 80 -4.21 -4.11 -8.94
CA GLN A 80 -4.30 -2.70 -9.29
C GLN A 80 -5.09 -2.53 -10.59
N TYR A 81 -6.10 -1.65 -10.60
CA TYR A 81 -6.99 -1.44 -11.75
C TYR A 81 -6.77 -0.10 -12.46
N THR A 82 -6.14 0.88 -11.81
CA THR A 82 -5.77 2.15 -12.46
C THR A 82 -4.27 2.40 -12.38
N PHE A 83 -3.74 3.05 -13.42
CA PHE A 83 -2.31 3.31 -13.59
C PHE A 83 -2.09 4.72 -14.15
N GLY A 84 -0.84 5.19 -14.10
CA GLY A 84 -0.40 6.48 -14.64
C GLY A 84 -0.09 7.53 -13.57
N ASP A 85 0.22 8.74 -14.01
CA ASP A 85 0.77 9.82 -13.18
C ASP A 85 -0.27 10.72 -12.51
N LYS A 86 -1.56 10.39 -12.66
CA LYS A 86 -2.66 11.13 -12.05
C LYS A 86 -3.42 10.24 -11.10
N SER A 87 -3.73 10.81 -9.93
CA SER A 87 -4.47 10.11 -8.90
C SER A 87 -5.89 9.76 -9.35
N CYS A 88 -6.38 8.65 -8.80
CA CYS A 88 -7.69 8.08 -9.05
C CYS A 88 -8.38 7.83 -7.72
N SER A 89 -9.60 8.34 -7.55
CA SER A 89 -10.32 8.30 -6.27
C SER A 89 -11.78 7.91 -6.44
N ASN A 90 -12.48 7.71 -5.31
CA ASN A 90 -13.91 7.43 -5.27
C ASN A 90 -14.35 6.25 -6.17
N PRO A 91 -13.74 5.05 -6.05
CA PRO A 91 -14.17 3.89 -6.81
C PRO A 91 -15.63 3.55 -6.49
N LYS A 92 -16.43 3.22 -7.51
CA LYS A 92 -17.82 2.77 -7.38
C LYS A 92 -18.15 1.68 -8.38
N PHE A 93 -18.63 0.54 -7.89
CA PHE A 93 -19.13 -0.52 -8.76
C PHE A 93 -20.45 -0.08 -9.41
N SER A 94 -20.65 -0.49 -10.65
CA SER A 94 -21.98 -0.41 -11.26
C SER A 94 -22.94 -1.39 -10.55
N PRO A 95 -24.26 -1.12 -10.56
CA PRO A 95 -25.25 -2.02 -9.96
C PRO A 95 -25.25 -3.44 -10.52
N ASP A 96 -24.79 -3.62 -11.76
CA ASP A 96 -24.64 -4.92 -12.43
C ASP A 96 -23.25 -5.57 -12.22
N GLY A 97 -22.35 -4.92 -11.47
CA GLY A 97 -21.01 -5.41 -11.17
C GLY A 97 -20.03 -5.45 -12.36
N ARG A 98 -20.44 -4.99 -13.55
CA ARG A 98 -19.61 -5.10 -14.78
C ARG A 98 -18.60 -3.96 -14.95
N PHE A 99 -18.80 -2.85 -14.25
CA PHE A 99 -18.00 -1.65 -14.41
C PHE A 99 -17.56 -1.10 -13.06
N LEU A 100 -16.44 -0.36 -13.10
CA LEU A 100 -15.94 0.43 -12.00
C LEU A 100 -15.78 1.88 -12.45
N ALA A 101 -16.53 2.78 -11.81
CA ALA A 101 -16.40 4.21 -11.99
C ALA A 101 -15.41 4.79 -10.97
N PHE A 102 -14.70 5.86 -11.34
CA PHE A 102 -13.78 6.58 -10.45
C PHE A 102 -13.54 8.01 -10.96
N SER A 103 -13.04 8.88 -10.09
CA SER A 103 -12.68 10.26 -10.40
C SER A 103 -11.19 10.38 -10.70
N SER A 104 -10.80 11.14 -11.73
CA SER A 104 -9.39 11.42 -12.02
C SER A 104 -9.18 12.71 -12.82
N GLY A 105 -8.04 13.38 -12.61
CA GLY A 105 -7.56 14.52 -13.41
C GLY A 105 -6.70 14.11 -14.61
N ARG A 106 -6.90 12.91 -15.16
CA ARG A 106 -6.06 12.33 -16.23
C ARG A 106 -6.33 12.87 -17.64
N GLY A 107 -7.37 13.69 -17.80
CA GLY A 107 -7.71 14.33 -19.06
C GLY A 107 -6.67 15.38 -19.48
N LYS A 108 -6.71 15.80 -20.75
CA LYS A 108 -5.77 16.80 -21.30
C LYS A 108 -5.83 18.16 -20.59
N ASP A 109 -6.99 18.52 -20.05
CA ASP A 109 -7.21 19.77 -19.33
C ASP A 109 -6.88 19.68 -17.83
N GLY A 110 -6.47 18.50 -17.35
CA GLY A 110 -6.15 18.23 -15.94
C GLY A 110 -7.33 18.30 -14.98
N LYS A 111 -8.56 18.49 -15.49
CA LYS A 111 -9.75 18.63 -14.64
C LYS A 111 -10.22 17.28 -14.15
N ASN A 112 -10.70 17.24 -12.91
CA ASN A 112 -11.23 16.03 -12.33
C ASN A 112 -12.55 15.66 -13.04
N GLN A 113 -12.60 14.47 -13.62
CA GLN A 113 -13.73 13.94 -14.38
C GLN A 113 -14.06 12.52 -13.93
N LEU A 114 -15.26 12.06 -14.29
CA LEU A 114 -15.68 10.68 -14.09
C LEU A 114 -15.16 9.80 -15.21
N TYR A 115 -14.53 8.69 -14.85
CA TYR A 115 -14.07 7.65 -15.76
C TYR A 115 -14.73 6.33 -15.38
N VAL A 116 -14.92 5.47 -16.38
CA VAL A 116 -15.48 4.13 -16.19
C VAL A 116 -14.58 3.13 -16.88
N LEU A 117 -14.22 2.06 -16.19
CA LEU A 117 -13.56 0.90 -16.77
C LEU A 117 -14.43 -0.34 -16.63
N ARG A 118 -14.25 -1.29 -17.55
CA ARG A 118 -14.88 -2.60 -17.46
C ARG A 118 -14.05 -3.48 -16.54
N LEU A 119 -14.71 -4.16 -15.60
CA LEU A 119 -14.06 -5.21 -14.81
C LEU A 119 -13.97 -6.46 -15.69
N THR A 120 -12.76 -6.90 -15.98
CA THR A 120 -12.53 -8.21 -16.59
C THR A 120 -12.67 -9.25 -15.48
N GLY A 121 -13.51 -10.25 -15.71
CA GLY A 121 -13.59 -11.44 -14.86
C GLY A 121 -12.36 -12.32 -15.01
#